data_AF-X0T160-F1
#
_entry.id   AF-X0T160-F1
#
_cell.length_a   1.000
_cell.length_b   1.000
_cell.length_c   1.000
_cell.angle_alpha   90.00
_cell.angle_beta   90.00
_cell.angle_gamma   90.00
#
_symmetry.space_group_name_H-M   'P 1'
#
loop_
_entity.id
_entity.type
_entity.pdbx_description
1 polymer ?
#
loop_
_entity_poly.entity_id
_entity_poly.type
_entity_poly.pdbx_seq_one_letter_code
_entity_poly.pdbx_strand_id
1 'polypeptide(L)'
;VTLMVTRSMRIMATMINTGVNLLEAIEVIRGSCNNYYFQRLWSTADKGIRDGYQLSDSIEIATQRGHADVSGARELRNRTLNALIDPGIVHMLRAGEKSGQLGQVSDKISVFYGKKLEASIKS
;
A
#
# COMPACT_ATOMS: atom_id res chain seq x y z
N VAL A 1 -11.42 1.01 1.08
CA VAL A 1 -10.07 1.13 0.48
C VAL A 1 -9.22 2.17 1.24
N THR A 2 -9.64 3.44 1.28
CA THR A 2 -8.93 4.54 1.97
C THR A 2 -8.54 4.22 3.42
N LEU A 3 -9.46 3.64 4.21
CA LEU A 3 -9.18 3.25 5.60
C LEU A 3 -8.03 2.23 5.73
N MET A 4 -7.94 1.25 4.83
CA MET A 4 -6.90 0.22 4.90
C MET A 4 -5.53 0.79 4.55
N VAL A 5 -5.46 1.67 3.55
CA VAL A 5 -4.24 2.41 3.21
C VAL A 5 -3.81 3.27 4.40
N THR A 6 -4.70 4.07 4.98
CA THR A 6 -4.39 4.91 6.15
C THR A 6 -3.81 4.10 7.30
N ARG A 7 -4.44 2.97 7.66
CA ARG A 7 -3.95 2.10 8.74
C ARG A 7 -2.61 1.46 8.41
N SER A 8 -2.45 0.95 7.19
CA SER A 8 -1.19 0.33 6.73
C SER A 8 -0.03 1.32 6.82
N MET A 9 -0.25 2.55 6.35
CA MET A 9 0.76 3.61 6.37
C MET A 9 1.09 4.07 7.80
N ARG A 10 0.10 4.09 8.70
CA ARG A 10 0.35 4.38 10.11
C ARG A 10 1.20 3.30 10.77
N ILE A 11 0.88 2.02 10.55
CA ILE A 11 1.67 0.89 11.08
C ILE A 11 3.11 0.97 10.52
N MET A 12 3.24 1.15 9.21
CA MET A 12 4.54 1.31 8.55
C MET A 12 5.34 2.47 9.15
N ALA A 13 4.72 3.63 9.33
CA ALA A 13 5.38 4.79 9.94
C ALA A 13 5.90 4.48 11.34
N THR A 14 5.06 3.92 12.21
CA THR A 14 5.44 3.60 13.59
C THR A 14 6.59 2.60 13.64
N MET A 15 6.50 1.52 12.87
CA MET A 15 7.51 0.45 12.89
C MET A 15 8.83 0.91 12.26
N ILE A 16 8.79 1.53 11.09
CA ILE A 16 10.02 2.01 10.42
C ILE A 16 10.71 3.12 11.22
N ASN A 17 9.96 4.06 11.81
CA ASN A 17 10.55 5.11 12.65
C ASN A 17 11.16 4.58 13.95
N THR A 18 10.74 3.40 14.42
CA THR A 18 11.33 2.73 15.59
C THR A 18 12.48 1.79 15.23
N GLY A 19 12.90 1.79 13.97
CA GLY A 19 14.02 0.98 13.48
C GLY A 19 13.65 -0.47 13.14
N VAL A 20 12.36 -0.81 13.16
CA VAL A 20 11.90 -2.14 12.75
C VAL A 20 12.03 -2.29 11.24
N ASN A 21 12.41 -3.48 10.78
CA ASN A 21 12.59 -3.78 9.36
C ASN A 21 11.26 -3.69 8.59
N LEU A 22 11.33 -3.18 7.36
CA LEU A 22 10.22 -3.10 6.41
C LEU A 22 9.48 -4.43 6.21
N LEU A 23 10.19 -5.55 6.09
CA LEU A 23 9.55 -6.87 5.89
C LEU A 23 8.67 -7.26 7.08
N GLU A 24 9.14 -7.00 8.30
CA GLU A 24 8.39 -7.25 9.53
C GLU A 24 7.19 -6.29 9.64
N ALA A 25 7.37 -5.02 9.27
CA ALA A 25 6.26 -4.07 9.19
C ALA A 25 5.16 -4.53 8.22
N ILE A 26 5.53 -5.07 7.05
CA ILE A 26 4.59 -5.60 6.06
C ILE A 26 3.86 -6.83 6.58
N GLU A 27 4.52 -7.71 7.34
CA GLU A 27 3.89 -8.85 7.99
C GLU A 27 2.79 -8.43 8.96
N VAL A 28 3.08 -7.45 9.82
CA VAL A 28 2.08 -6.87 10.74
C VAL A 28 0.92 -6.23 9.98
N ILE A 29 1.21 -5.47 8.93
CA ILE A 29 0.17 -4.84 8.10
C ILE A 29 -0.74 -5.90 7.48
N ARG A 30 -0.18 -7.00 6.97
CA ARG A 30 -0.94 -8.10 6.37
C ARG A 30 -1.89 -8.75 7.37
N GLY A 31 -1.43 -8.99 8.60
CA GLY A 31 -2.24 -9.53 9.68
C GLY A 31 -3.34 -8.58 10.17
N SER A 32 -3.17 -7.26 9.97
CA SER A 32 -4.17 -6.26 10.33
C SER A 32 -5.30 -6.07 9.29
N CYS A 33 -5.15 -6.64 8.09
CA CYS A 33 -6.08 -6.45 6.98
C CYS A 33 -7.01 -7.65 6.81
N ASN A 34 -8.33 -7.46 6.96
CA ASN A 34 -9.32 -8.52 6.65
C ASN A 34 -9.80 -8.52 5.18
N ASN A 35 -9.23 -7.66 4.34
CA ASN A 35 -9.62 -7.54 2.94
C ASN A 35 -8.69 -8.38 2.05
N TYR A 36 -9.27 -9.35 1.33
CA TYR A 36 -8.54 -10.25 0.44
C TYR A 36 -7.61 -9.53 -0.54
N TYR A 37 -8.08 -8.45 -1.18
CA TYR A 37 -7.27 -7.70 -2.14
C TYR A 37 -6.07 -7.02 -1.48
N PHE A 38 -6.22 -6.47 -0.27
CA PHE A 38 -5.11 -5.89 0.49
C PHE A 38 -4.14 -6.95 1.02
N GLN A 39 -4.65 -8.09 1.51
CA GLN A 39 -3.79 -9.21 1.91
C GLN A 39 -2.94 -9.71 0.73
N ARG A 40 -3.56 -9.87 -0.44
CA ARG A 40 -2.85 -10.25 -1.67
C ARG A 40 -1.85 -9.19 -2.11
N LEU A 41 -2.22 -7.91 -2.03
CA LEU A 41 -1.33 -6.79 -2.35
C LEU A 41 -0.07 -6.84 -1.49
N TRP A 42 -0.22 -6.93 -0.17
CA TRP A 42 0.90 -6.98 0.76
C TRP A 42 1.68 -8.29 0.68
N SER A 43 1.04 -9.42 0.38
CA SER A 43 1.75 -10.68 0.13
C SER A 43 2.58 -10.63 -1.15
N THR A 44 2.09 -9.99 -2.20
CA THR A 44 2.84 -9.82 -3.46
C THR A 44 3.99 -8.83 -3.26
N ALA A 45 3.75 -7.75 -2.50
CA ALA A 45 4.78 -6.79 -2.18
C ALA A 45 5.90 -7.40 -1.31
N ASP A 46 5.55 -8.19 -0.31
CA ASP A 46 6.51 -8.94 0.53
C ASP A 46 7.43 -9.84 -0.30
N LYS A 47 6.87 -10.59 -1.27
CA LYS A 47 7.64 -11.41 -2.19
C LYS A 47 8.59 -10.57 -3.05
N GLY A 48 8.09 -9.49 -3.65
CA GLY A 48 8.92 -8.60 -4.47
C GLY A 48 10.11 -8.03 -3.70
N ILE A 49 9.90 -7.60 -2.46
CA ILE A 49 10.99 -7.05 -1.64
C ILE A 49 12.00 -8.14 -1.27
N ARG A 50 11.55 -9.36 -0.97
CA ARG A 50 12.44 -10.52 -0.73
C ARG A 50 13.26 -10.89 -1.96
N ASP A 51 12.70 -10.69 -3.15
CA ASP A 51 13.38 -10.89 -4.44
C ASP A 51 14.31 -9.71 -4.81
N GLY A 52 14.39 -8.67 -3.97
CA GLY A 52 15.28 -7.52 -4.14
C GLY A 52 14.67 -6.31 -4.85
N TYR A 53 13.36 -6.34 -5.13
CA TYR A 53 12.67 -5.17 -5.69
C TYR A 53 12.46 -4.09 -4.63
N GLN A 54 12.39 -2.84 -5.08
CA GLN A 54 11.97 -1.70 -4.25
C GLN A 54 10.53 -1.88 -3.78
N LEU A 55 10.19 -1.32 -2.61
CA LEU A 55 8.83 -1.30 -2.07
C LEU A 55 7.85 -0.69 -3.08
N SER A 56 8.21 0.45 -3.68
CA SER A 56 7.32 1.12 -4.63
C SER A 56 7.03 0.26 -5.86
N ASP A 57 8.05 -0.40 -6.41
CA ASP A 57 7.90 -1.27 -7.57
C ASP A 57 7.09 -2.51 -7.20
N SER A 58 7.34 -3.07 -6.00
CA SER A 58 6.62 -4.24 -5.50
C SER A 58 5.13 -3.96 -5.28
N ILE A 59 4.78 -2.76 -4.78
CA ILE A 59 3.40 -2.30 -4.66
C ILE A 59 2.76 -2.09 -6.04
N GLU A 60 3.49 -1.46 -6.97
CA GLU A 60 3.01 -1.20 -8.33
C GLU A 60 2.75 -2.50 -9.11
N ILE A 61 3.62 -3.49 -8.99
CA ILE A 61 3.41 -4.83 -9.55
C ILE A 61 2.19 -5.50 -8.89
N ALA A 62 2.05 -5.36 -7.57
CA ALA A 62 0.95 -5.96 -6.82
C ALA A 62 -0.42 -5.37 -7.19
N THR A 63 -0.51 -4.06 -7.47
CA THR A 63 -1.75 -3.42 -7.92
C THR A 63 -2.12 -3.88 -9.33
N GLN A 64 -1.14 -4.04 -10.24
CA GLN A 64 -1.38 -4.54 -11.60
C GLN A 64 -1.80 -6.01 -11.63
N ARG A 65 -1.16 -6.87 -10.83
CA ARG A 65 -1.45 -8.32 -10.78
C ARG A 65 -2.74 -8.66 -10.04
N GLY A 66 -3.22 -7.78 -9.15
CA GLY A 66 -4.53 -7.92 -8.50
C GLY A 66 -5.70 -7.98 -9.48
N HIS A 67 -5.53 -7.45 -10.69
CA HIS A 67 -6.50 -7.48 -11.80
C HIS A 67 -6.26 -8.61 -12.80
N ALA A 68 -5.21 -9.42 -12.66
CA ALA A 68 -4.82 -10.40 -13.67
C ALA A 68 -5.35 -11.83 -13.41
N ASP A 69 -5.91 -12.07 -12.23
CA ASP A 69 -6.28 -13.41 -11.75
C ASP A 69 -7.78 -13.68 -11.74
N VAL A 70 -8.59 -12.78 -12.30
CA VAL A 70 -10.01 -13.09 -12.57
C VAL A 70 -10.07 -13.70 -13.97
N SER A 71 -9.82 -15.00 -14.01
CA SER A 71 -10.04 -15.86 -15.17
C SER A 71 -11.34 -15.52 -15.91
N GLY A 72 -11.22 -15.08 -17.17
CA GLY A 72 -12.33 -15.11 -18.13
C GLY A 72 -12.80 -13.75 -18.64
N ALA A 73 -12.20 -13.30 -19.75
CA ALA A 73 -12.84 -12.59 -20.87
C ALA A 73 -13.75 -11.36 -20.61
N ARG A 74 -13.79 -10.75 -19.42
CA ARG A 74 -14.71 -9.63 -19.12
C ARG A 74 -14.05 -8.41 -18.46
N GLU A 75 -12.72 -8.31 -18.50
CA GLU A 75 -11.97 -7.25 -17.81
C GLU A 75 -11.56 -6.07 -18.73
N LEU A 76 -12.06 -6.01 -19.96
CA LEU A 76 -11.82 -4.84 -20.84
C LEU A 76 -12.75 -3.65 -20.60
N ARG A 77 -13.82 -3.80 -19.78
CA ARG A 77 -14.93 -2.83 -19.77
C ARG A 77 -14.96 -1.82 -18.62
N ASN A 78 -13.98 -1.80 -17.72
CA ASN A 78 -13.95 -0.73 -16.71
C ASN A 78 -12.53 -0.44 -16.19
N ARG A 79 -11.66 0.04 -17.11
CA ARG A 79 -10.32 0.58 -16.82
C ARG A 79 -10.31 1.82 -15.90
N THR A 80 -11.45 2.18 -15.31
CA THR A 80 -11.63 3.29 -14.36
C THR A 80 -11.77 2.78 -12.90
N LEU A 81 -11.77 1.46 -12.65
CA LEU A 81 -12.03 0.89 -11.33
C LEU A 81 -10.79 0.85 -10.43
N ASN A 82 -10.71 1.85 -9.54
CA ASN A 82 -10.11 1.75 -8.21
C ASN A 82 -8.75 1.04 -8.14
N ALA A 83 -7.69 1.74 -8.54
CA ALA A 83 -6.36 1.40 -8.04
C ALA A 83 -6.44 1.35 -6.49
N LEU A 84 -6.12 0.19 -5.90
CA LEU A 84 -6.19 0.00 -4.44
C LEU A 84 -5.31 1.00 -3.68
N ILE A 85 -4.24 1.44 -4.35
CA ILE A 85 -3.31 2.46 -3.90
C ILE A 85 -3.23 3.52 -5.01
N ASP A 86 -3.41 4.77 -4.60
CA ASP A 86 -3.31 5.94 -5.47
C ASP A 86 -1.86 6.07 -6.03
N PRO A 87 -1.67 6.39 -7.32
CA PRO A 87 -0.33 6.58 -7.89
C PRO A 87 0.53 7.60 -7.12
N GLY A 88 -0.09 8.64 -6.57
CA GLY A 88 0.60 9.63 -5.72
C GLY A 88 1.19 9.02 -4.45
N ILE A 89 0.55 7.99 -3.87
CA ILE A 89 1.09 7.25 -2.74
C ILE A 89 2.34 6.47 -3.17
N VAL A 90 2.29 5.79 -4.31
CA VAL A 90 3.45 5.05 -4.83
C VAL A 90 4.64 5.97 -5.09
N HIS A 91 4.41 7.15 -5.68
CA HIS A 91 5.47 8.15 -5.89
C HIS A 91 6.09 8.65 -4.58
N MET A 92 5.25 8.93 -3.58
CA MET A 92 5.74 9.34 -2.26
C MET A 92 6.58 8.23 -1.63
N LEU A 93 6.09 6.99 -1.60
CA LEU A 93 6.83 5.86 -1.06
C LEU A 93 8.16 5.66 -1.79
N ARG A 94 8.19 5.76 -3.12
CA ARG A 94 9.42 5.71 -3.92
C ARG A 94 10.42 6.80 -3.52
N ALA A 95 9.94 8.04 -3.32
CA ALA A 95 10.79 9.14 -2.86
C ALA A 95 11.33 8.89 -1.44
N GLY A 96 10.49 8.41 -0.53
CA GLY A 96 10.87 8.08 0.84
C GLY A 96 11.85 6.92 0.93
N GLU A 97 11.69 5.91 0.10
CA GLU A 97 12.61 4.77 0.01
C GLU A 97 14.00 5.22 -0.48
N LYS A 98 14.06 6.02 -1.55
CA LYS A 98 15.32 6.56 -2.08
C LYS A 98 16.04 7.50 -1.11
N SER A 99 15.31 8.24 -0.29
CA SER A 99 15.88 9.18 0.68
C SER A 99 16.12 8.59 2.07
N GLY A 100 15.74 7.33 2.32
CA GLY A 100 15.78 6.71 3.64
C GLY A 100 14.76 7.28 4.63
N GLN A 101 13.75 8.01 4.15
CA GLN A 101 12.71 8.68 4.95
C GLN A 101 11.35 7.98 4.86
N LEU A 102 11.33 6.68 4.59
CA LEU A 102 10.10 5.92 4.36
C LEU A 102 9.10 6.04 5.52
N GLY A 103 9.58 6.03 6.77
CA GLY A 103 8.73 6.19 7.95
C GLY A 103 8.06 7.57 8.04
N GLN A 104 8.80 8.65 7.73
CA GLN A 104 8.25 10.01 7.70
C GLN A 104 7.23 10.19 6.57
N VAL A 105 7.52 9.63 5.40
CA VAL A 105 6.60 9.68 4.26
C VAL A 105 5.32 8.91 4.55
N SER A 106 5.43 7.70 5.12
CA SER A 106 4.28 6.88 5.51
C SER A 106 3.40 7.60 6.53
N ASP A 107 4.00 8.33 7.48
CA ASP A 107 3.25 9.14 8.44
C ASP A 107 2.43 10.23 7.74
N LYS A 108 3.07 11.01 6.85
CA LYS A 108 2.41 12.07 6.06
C LYS A 108 1.25 11.52 5.23
N ILE A 109 1.43 10.36 4.58
CA ILE A 109 0.37 9.69 3.82
C ILE A 109 -0.79 9.32 4.76
N SER A 110 -0.50 8.73 5.93
CA SER A 110 -1.51 8.32 6.88
C SER A 110 -2.35 9.50 7.37
N VAL A 111 -1.71 10.62 7.70
CA VAL A 111 -2.37 11.85 8.18
C VAL A 111 -3.24 12.46 7.07
N PHE A 112 -2.71 12.58 5.85
CA PHE A 112 -3.44 13.18 4.73
C PHE A 112 -4.69 12.38 4.37
N TYR A 113 -4.55 11.06 4.17
CA TYR A 113 -5.70 10.22 3.80
C TYR A 113 -6.64 9.97 4.99
N GLY A 114 -6.16 10.02 6.22
CA GLY A 114 -6.99 10.04 7.43
C GLY A 114 -7.94 11.24 7.45
N LYS A 115 -7.41 12.46 7.24
CA LYS A 115 -8.23 13.67 7.13
C LYS A 115 -9.25 13.60 5.99
N LYS A 116 -8.84 13.07 4.83
CA LYS A 116 -9.74 12.88 3.67
C LYS A 116 -10.88 11.91 4.01
N LEU A 117 -10.58 10.82 4.71
CA LEU A 117 -11.58 9.85 5.16
C LEU A 117 -12.58 10.48 6.14
N GLU A 118 -12.10 11.23 7.14
CA GLU A 118 -12.96 11.90 8.12
C GLU A 118 -13.92 12.91 7.45
N ALA A 119 -13.41 13.70 6.50
CA ALA A 119 -14.21 14.65 5.74
C ALA A 119 -15.31 13.96 4.92
N SER A 120 -15.03 12.78 4.35
CA SER A 120 -16.01 12.00 3.59
C SER A 120 -17.09 11.33 4.45
N ILE A 121 -16.86 11.15 5.76
CA ILE A 121 -17.87 10.58 6.69
C ILE A 121 -18.79 11.67 7.25
N LYS A 122 -18.29 12.92 7.35
CA LYS A 122 -19.05 14.07 7.87
C LYS A 122 -19.92 14.76 6.81
N SER A 123 -19.82 14.35 5.54
CA SER A 123 -20.61 14.85 4.41
C SER A 123 -21.63 13.81 3.97
#